data_AF-A0A524JH03-F1
#
_entry.id   AF-A0A524JH03-F1
#
_cell.length_a   1.000
_cell.length_b   1.000
_cell.length_c   1.000
_cell.angle_alpha   90.00
_cell.angle_beta   90.00
_cell.angle_gamma   90.00
#
_symmetry.space_group_name_H-M   'P 1'
#
loop_
_entity.id
_entity.type
_entity.pdbx_description
1 polymer ?
#
loop_
_entity_poly.entity_id
_entity_poly.type
_entity_poly.pdbx_seq_one_letter_code
_entity_poly.pdbx_strand_id
1 'polypeptide(L)'
;DELISSHSYMSKIITEKPNNLFNFSNLGFQSYYNAQEEKDLMERLFFDAYRLGEVANDLSLAEPVLRNAHLVSLDARAIKASEVGLSQNFSPNGFDGREICAIARYAGISEKVVAFGLYEMENTGQCCQLMAQIIWYFIEGLNYRLLERPSSENPDFTKYTVPTDTELLIFYKSHLTERWWVEVPSIISSHNKPNSPALLPCTEKDYLDACDQHIPERWFKAFKKGFN
;
A
#
# COMPACT_ATOMS: atom_id res chain seq x y z
N ASP A 1 -26.76 -13.25 13.82
CA ASP A 1 -25.41 -12.72 14.09
C ASP A 1 -24.38 -13.62 13.43
N GLU A 2 -23.90 -13.20 12.26
CA GLU A 2 -22.78 -13.88 11.61
C GLU A 2 -21.51 -13.58 12.40
N LEU A 3 -20.90 -14.64 12.96
CA LEU A 3 -19.65 -14.56 13.71
C LEU A 3 -18.56 -13.97 12.81
N ILE A 4 -17.95 -12.87 13.24
CA ILE A 4 -16.77 -12.31 12.58
C ILE A 4 -15.64 -13.31 12.78
N SER A 5 -15.11 -13.85 11.68
CA SER A 5 -13.93 -14.72 11.71
C SER A 5 -12.71 -13.97 11.18
N SER A 6 -11.51 -14.42 11.56
CA SER A 6 -10.26 -13.90 11.00
C SER A 6 -10.13 -14.12 9.49
N HIS A 7 -10.96 -14.99 8.90
CA HIS A 7 -11.01 -15.24 7.46
C HIS A 7 -12.03 -14.36 6.71
N SER A 8 -13.02 -13.77 7.39
CA SER A 8 -14.15 -13.09 6.74
C SER A 8 -14.33 -11.62 7.13
N TYR A 9 -13.50 -11.10 8.03
CA TYR A 9 -13.64 -9.73 8.57
C TYR A 9 -13.62 -8.66 7.46
N MET A 10 -12.77 -8.81 6.44
CA MET A 10 -12.65 -7.81 5.37
C MET A 10 -13.89 -7.78 4.48
N SER A 11 -14.41 -8.95 4.10
CA SER A 11 -15.66 -9.06 3.33
C SER A 11 -16.81 -8.36 4.05
N LYS A 12 -16.86 -8.48 5.38
CA LYS A 12 -17.84 -7.78 6.21
C LYS A 12 -17.65 -6.26 6.17
N ILE A 13 -16.43 -5.75 6.34
CA ILE A 13 -16.14 -4.31 6.24
C ILE A 13 -16.54 -3.73 4.87
N ILE A 14 -16.36 -4.50 3.80
CA ILE A 14 -16.68 -4.07 2.42
C ILE A 14 -18.20 -4.08 2.17
N THR A 15 -18.93 -5.03 2.76
CA THR A 15 -20.36 -5.27 2.45
C THR A 15 -21.32 -4.61 3.43
N GLU A 16 -20.91 -4.36 4.67
CA GLU A 16 -21.76 -3.75 5.69
C GLU A 16 -21.96 -2.26 5.45
N LYS A 17 -23.24 -1.86 5.42
CA LYS A 17 -23.62 -0.44 5.28
C LYS A 17 -23.59 0.25 6.65
N PRO A 18 -23.11 1.51 6.73
CA PRO A 18 -22.62 2.35 5.63
C PRO A 18 -21.18 2.01 5.20
N ASN A 19 -20.97 1.89 3.89
CA ASN A 19 -19.66 1.58 3.31
C ASN A 19 -18.73 2.80 3.44
N ASN A 20 -17.92 2.83 4.49
CA ASN A 20 -16.96 3.90 4.76
C ASN A 20 -15.54 3.60 4.23
N LEU A 21 -15.32 2.41 3.68
CA LEU A 21 -14.01 2.00 3.15
C LEU A 21 -13.80 2.55 1.75
N PHE A 22 -12.98 3.60 1.63
CA PHE A 22 -12.66 4.23 0.34
C PHE A 22 -11.58 3.50 -0.45
N ASN A 23 -10.57 2.98 0.25
CA ASN A 23 -9.46 2.28 -0.39
C ASN A 23 -9.02 1.09 0.46
N PHE A 24 -8.68 0.01 -0.22
CA PHE A 24 -8.05 -1.16 0.37
C PHE A 24 -6.96 -1.65 -0.57
N SER A 25 -5.87 -2.12 0.03
CA SER A 25 -4.73 -2.67 -0.68
C SER A 25 -4.29 -3.95 0.03
N ASN A 26 -4.15 -5.05 -0.72
CA ASN A 26 -3.68 -6.33 -0.21
C ASN A 26 -2.27 -6.62 -0.76
N LEU A 27 -1.30 -6.83 0.14
CA LEU A 27 0.10 -7.10 -0.21
C LEU A 27 0.45 -8.53 0.14
N GLY A 28 1.04 -9.25 -0.82
CA GLY A 28 1.64 -10.55 -0.54
C GLY A 28 0.68 -11.74 -0.59
N PHE A 29 -0.47 -11.62 -1.25
CA PHE A 29 -1.40 -12.75 -1.36
C PHE A 29 -0.85 -13.86 -2.26
N GLN A 30 -1.27 -15.09 -2.01
CA GLN A 30 -0.88 -16.27 -2.77
C GLN A 30 -2.09 -16.80 -3.53
N SER A 31 -2.05 -16.74 -4.86
CA SER A 31 -3.23 -16.89 -5.73
C SER A 31 -4.00 -18.21 -5.57
N TYR A 32 -3.36 -19.27 -5.08
CA TYR A 32 -3.98 -20.58 -4.85
C TYR A 32 -4.78 -20.68 -3.55
N TYR A 33 -4.65 -19.72 -2.63
CA TYR A 33 -5.49 -19.62 -1.43
C TYR A 33 -6.71 -18.71 -1.60
N ASN A 34 -6.86 -18.08 -2.76
CA ASN A 34 -7.91 -17.09 -3.01
C ASN A 34 -8.92 -17.60 -4.03
N ALA A 35 -10.20 -17.45 -3.68
CA ALA A 35 -11.30 -17.74 -4.60
C ALA A 35 -11.29 -16.74 -5.77
N GLN A 36 -11.81 -17.14 -6.92
CA GLN A 36 -11.82 -16.25 -8.09
C GLN A 36 -12.75 -15.06 -7.85
N GLU A 37 -13.86 -15.30 -7.17
CA GLU A 37 -14.87 -14.31 -6.81
C GLU A 37 -14.29 -13.17 -5.95
N GLU A 38 -13.32 -13.48 -5.07
CA GLU A 38 -12.64 -12.47 -4.25
C GLU A 38 -11.74 -11.57 -5.09
N LYS A 39 -11.05 -12.13 -6.09
CA LYS A 39 -10.21 -11.37 -7.02
C LYS A 39 -11.06 -10.46 -7.91
N ASP A 40 -12.14 -11.00 -8.45
CA ASP A 40 -13.10 -10.24 -9.26
C ASP A 40 -13.73 -9.10 -8.46
N LEU A 41 -14.02 -9.32 -7.16
CA LEU A 41 -14.53 -8.27 -6.28
C LEU A 41 -13.50 -7.15 -6.09
N MET A 42 -12.22 -7.49 -5.84
CA MET A 42 -11.14 -6.51 -5.70
C MET A 42 -10.99 -5.65 -6.95
N GLU A 43 -11.02 -6.26 -8.14
CA GLU A 43 -10.93 -5.55 -9.42
C GLU A 43 -12.12 -4.62 -9.66
N ARG A 44 -13.35 -5.08 -9.37
CA ARG A 44 -14.57 -4.27 -9.51
C ARG A 44 -14.60 -3.06 -8.58
N LEU A 45 -13.99 -3.17 -7.40
CA LEU A 45 -13.84 -2.07 -6.45
C LEU A 45 -12.59 -1.21 -6.74
N PHE A 46 -11.84 -1.55 -7.80
CA PHE A 46 -10.56 -0.96 -8.19
C PHE A 46 -9.47 -1.04 -7.10
N PHE A 47 -9.63 -1.93 -6.11
CA PHE A 47 -8.67 -2.09 -5.02
C PHE A 47 -7.34 -2.66 -5.50
N ASP A 48 -6.28 -2.34 -4.76
CA ASP A 48 -4.94 -2.79 -5.14
C ASP A 48 -4.67 -4.17 -4.54
N ALA A 49 -4.13 -5.08 -5.34
CA ALA A 49 -3.78 -6.41 -4.88
C ALA A 49 -2.44 -6.79 -5.54
N TYR A 50 -1.43 -7.05 -4.73
CA TYR A 50 -0.10 -7.42 -5.18
C TYR A 50 0.21 -8.84 -4.70
N ARG A 51 0.57 -9.73 -5.63
CA ARG A 51 0.94 -11.11 -5.31
C ARG A 51 2.26 -11.12 -4.55
N LEU A 52 2.46 -12.16 -3.74
CA LEU A 52 3.72 -12.38 -3.02
C LEU A 52 4.95 -12.27 -3.93
N GLY A 53 4.92 -12.95 -5.09
CA GLY A 53 6.06 -12.94 -6.01
C GLY A 53 6.39 -11.57 -6.59
N GLU A 54 5.40 -10.67 -6.73
CA GLU A 54 5.62 -9.31 -7.24
C GLU A 54 6.33 -8.46 -6.19
N VAL A 55 5.81 -8.48 -4.95
CA VAL A 55 6.37 -7.69 -3.84
C VAL A 55 7.72 -8.23 -3.37
N ALA A 56 7.91 -9.55 -3.34
CA ALA A 56 9.19 -10.16 -2.96
C ALA A 56 10.29 -9.90 -4.01
N ASN A 57 9.92 -9.80 -5.29
CA ASN A 57 10.88 -9.48 -6.35
C ASN A 57 11.28 -7.99 -6.33
N ASP A 58 10.34 -7.10 -5.97
CA ASP A 58 10.60 -5.68 -5.80
C ASP A 58 9.81 -5.11 -4.62
N LEU A 59 10.46 -5.02 -3.46
CA LEU A 59 9.86 -4.49 -2.23
C LEU A 59 9.49 -2.99 -2.35
N SER A 60 10.09 -2.25 -3.29
CA SER A 60 9.79 -0.83 -3.47
C SER A 60 8.32 -0.60 -3.86
N LEU A 61 7.66 -1.61 -4.44
CA LEU A 61 6.23 -1.56 -4.78
C LEU A 61 5.32 -1.39 -3.55
N ALA A 62 5.76 -1.88 -2.38
CA ALA A 62 5.01 -1.77 -1.13
C ALA A 62 5.05 -0.34 -0.56
N GLU A 63 6.11 0.42 -0.84
CA GLU A 63 6.32 1.72 -0.20
C GLU A 63 5.21 2.73 -0.55
N PRO A 64 4.81 2.94 -1.83
CA PRO A 64 3.74 3.89 -2.15
C PRO A 64 2.37 3.46 -1.60
N VAL A 65 2.13 2.15 -1.51
CA VAL A 65 0.90 1.59 -0.91
C VAL A 65 0.82 1.95 0.56
N LEU A 66 1.91 1.73 1.31
CA LEU A 66 1.99 1.99 2.73
C LEU A 66 2.07 3.49 3.05
N ARG A 67 2.69 4.29 2.18
CA ARG A 67 2.73 5.75 2.30
C ARG A 67 1.33 6.37 2.25
N ASN A 68 0.41 5.76 1.51
CA ASN A 68 -0.96 6.25 1.41
C ASN A 68 -1.93 5.59 2.41
N ALA A 69 -1.49 4.57 3.15
CA ALA A 69 -2.33 3.84 4.09
C ALA A 69 -2.55 4.63 5.39
N HIS A 70 -3.77 4.56 5.93
CA HIS A 70 -4.10 5.09 7.25
C HIS A 70 -4.02 3.99 8.32
N LEU A 71 -4.47 2.80 7.98
CA LEU A 71 -4.45 1.62 8.83
C LEU A 71 -3.65 0.53 8.13
N VAL A 72 -2.72 -0.08 8.85
CA VAL A 72 -1.93 -1.21 8.35
C VAL A 72 -2.17 -2.40 9.27
N SER A 73 -2.63 -3.50 8.67
CA SER A 73 -2.84 -4.78 9.34
C SER A 73 -1.91 -5.80 8.71
N LEU A 74 -1.01 -6.36 9.51
CA LEU A 74 -0.05 -7.37 9.07
C LEU A 74 -0.40 -8.70 9.74
N ASP A 75 -0.75 -9.67 8.90
CA ASP A 75 -0.99 -11.06 9.29
C ASP A 75 0.35 -11.81 9.29
N ALA A 76 0.78 -12.30 10.45
CA ALA A 76 2.06 -12.99 10.58
C ALA A 76 2.15 -14.22 9.68
N ARG A 77 1.03 -14.85 9.31
CA ARG A 77 0.98 -16.03 8.42
C ARG A 77 1.43 -15.73 6.99
N ALA A 78 1.60 -14.45 6.63
CA ALA A 78 2.24 -14.04 5.38
C ALA A 78 3.76 -14.29 5.36
N ILE A 79 4.37 -14.55 6.52
CA ILE A 79 5.80 -14.85 6.67
C ILE A 79 6.02 -16.35 6.40
N LYS A 80 7.10 -16.70 5.71
CA LYS A 80 7.42 -18.11 5.45
C LYS A 80 7.74 -18.86 6.75
N ALA A 81 7.26 -20.09 6.86
CA ALA A 81 7.32 -20.88 8.10
C ALA A 81 8.74 -21.04 8.68
N SER A 82 9.77 -21.08 7.82
CA SER A 82 11.17 -21.22 8.26
C SER A 82 11.69 -20.04 9.08
N GLU A 83 11.07 -18.86 8.97
CA GLU A 83 11.46 -17.66 9.72
C GLU A 83 10.83 -17.62 11.12
N VAL A 84 9.79 -18.42 11.37
CA VAL A 84 9.01 -18.41 12.63
C VAL A 84 9.10 -19.74 13.40
N GLY A 85 10.01 -20.64 13.02
CA GLY A 85 10.26 -21.90 13.71
C GLY A 85 9.42 -23.08 13.21
N LEU A 86 9.02 -23.08 11.94
CA LEU A 86 8.30 -24.17 11.26
C LEU A 86 6.95 -24.54 11.91
N SER A 87 6.17 -23.53 12.30
CA SER A 87 4.79 -23.75 12.78
C SER A 87 3.91 -24.35 11.67
N GLN A 88 2.99 -25.25 12.05
CA GLN A 88 2.02 -25.89 11.14
C GLN A 88 1.00 -24.90 10.57
N ASN A 89 0.80 -23.75 11.22
CA ASN A 89 -0.16 -22.73 10.79
C ASN A 89 0.42 -21.75 9.75
N PHE A 90 1.69 -21.94 9.35
CA PHE A 90 2.40 -21.05 8.44
C PHE A 90 2.70 -21.77 7.12
N SER A 91 2.65 -21.02 6.03
CA SER A 91 2.97 -21.54 4.70
C SER A 91 4.48 -21.71 4.53
N PRO A 92 4.96 -22.74 3.79
CA PRO A 92 6.38 -22.85 3.45
C PRO A 92 6.89 -21.66 2.63
N ASN A 93 6.02 -20.99 1.89
CA ASN A 93 6.33 -19.78 1.12
C ASN A 93 5.65 -18.57 1.75
N GLY A 94 6.34 -17.43 1.71
CA GLY A 94 5.94 -16.19 2.35
C GLY A 94 7.09 -15.20 2.33
N PHE A 95 6.89 -14.03 2.91
CA PHE A 95 7.97 -13.06 3.11
C PHE A 95 9.05 -13.64 4.02
N ASP A 96 10.31 -13.33 3.72
CA ASP A 96 11.41 -13.56 4.65
C ASP A 96 11.45 -12.50 5.78
N GLY A 97 12.25 -12.74 6.82
CA GLY A 97 12.33 -11.83 7.95
C GLY A 97 12.81 -10.42 7.59
N ARG A 98 13.66 -10.28 6.56
CA ARG A 98 14.18 -8.97 6.10
C ARG A 98 13.13 -8.21 5.30
N GLU A 99 12.43 -8.91 4.41
CA GLU A 99 11.35 -8.37 3.58
C GLU A 99 10.23 -7.81 4.46
N ILE A 100 9.75 -8.60 5.44
CA ILE A 100 8.65 -8.16 6.29
C ILE A 100 9.05 -7.00 7.22
N CYS A 101 10.30 -6.97 7.69
CA CYS A 101 10.84 -5.84 8.46
C CYS A 101 10.95 -4.58 7.60
N ALA A 102 11.38 -4.69 6.34
CA ALA A 102 11.44 -3.56 5.41
C ALA A 102 10.04 -3.00 5.11
N ILE A 103 9.04 -3.88 4.90
CA ILE A 103 7.63 -3.51 4.73
C ILE A 103 7.12 -2.77 5.97
N ALA A 104 7.40 -3.28 7.18
CA ALA A 104 7.03 -2.61 8.42
C ALA A 104 7.70 -1.24 8.58
N ARG A 105 8.96 -1.11 8.17
CA ARG A 105 9.67 0.16 8.14
C ARG A 105 8.99 1.16 7.19
N TYR A 106 8.57 0.75 5.99
CA TYR A 106 7.82 1.63 5.08
C TYR A 106 6.50 2.12 5.69
N ALA A 107 5.77 1.24 6.39
CA ALA A 107 4.58 1.64 7.14
C ALA A 107 4.91 2.66 8.25
N GLY A 108 6.05 2.50 8.92
CA GLY A 108 6.55 3.43 9.93
C GLY A 108 6.84 4.83 9.38
N ILE A 109 7.53 4.91 8.24
CA ILE A 109 7.90 6.21 7.61
C ILE A 109 6.68 6.96 7.05
N SER A 110 5.59 6.25 6.78
CA SER A 110 4.36 6.89 6.32
C SER A 110 3.79 7.85 7.35
N GLU A 111 3.57 9.10 6.97
CA GLU A 111 2.94 10.10 7.85
C GLU A 111 1.44 9.87 8.03
N LYS A 112 0.80 9.14 7.11
CA LYS A 112 -0.63 8.88 7.13
C LYS A 112 -1.02 7.72 8.03
N VAL A 113 -0.09 6.81 8.31
CA VAL A 113 -0.37 5.63 9.15
C VAL A 113 -0.60 6.07 10.60
N VAL A 114 -1.85 5.89 11.04
CA VAL A 114 -2.32 6.18 12.40
C VAL A 114 -2.37 4.92 13.27
N ALA A 115 -2.49 3.74 12.68
CA ALA A 115 -2.44 2.48 13.40
C ALA A 115 -1.75 1.38 12.59
N PHE A 116 -0.92 0.61 13.28
CA PHE A 116 -0.24 -0.56 12.77
C PHE A 116 -0.54 -1.75 13.71
N GLY A 117 -1.12 -2.81 13.16
CA GLY A 117 -1.50 -4.01 13.91
C GLY A 117 -0.75 -5.25 13.41
N LEU A 118 -0.32 -6.08 14.36
CA LEU A 118 0.25 -7.40 14.12
C LEU A 118 -0.74 -8.46 14.60
N TYR A 119 -1.09 -9.40 13.73
CA TYR A 119 -2.11 -10.41 14.00
C TYR A 119 -1.60 -11.81 13.67
N GLU A 120 -2.29 -12.83 14.20
CA GLU A 120 -2.06 -14.25 13.87
C GLU A 120 -0.63 -14.74 14.17
N MET A 121 0.01 -14.15 15.18
CA MET A 121 1.32 -14.59 15.66
C MET A 121 1.25 -15.92 16.41
N GLU A 122 2.34 -16.67 16.38
CA GLU A 122 2.51 -17.90 17.15
C GLU A 122 3.29 -17.65 18.43
N ASN A 123 2.96 -18.41 19.47
CA ASN A 123 3.66 -18.32 20.75
C ASN A 123 4.93 -19.20 20.75
N THR A 124 5.82 -18.97 19.78
CA THR A 124 7.15 -19.60 19.71
C THR A 124 8.22 -18.53 19.93
N GLY A 125 9.37 -18.93 20.51
CA GLY A 125 10.46 -17.98 20.78
C GLY A 125 10.95 -17.26 19.53
N GLN A 126 11.07 -17.98 18.40
CA GLN A 126 11.51 -17.39 17.14
C GLN A 126 10.45 -16.45 16.53
N CYS A 127 9.16 -16.82 16.56
CA CYS A 127 8.09 -15.94 16.10
C CYS A 127 8.05 -14.65 16.93
N CYS A 128 8.09 -14.76 18.26
CA CYS A 128 8.12 -13.60 19.16
C CYS A 128 9.32 -12.67 18.90
N GLN A 129 10.51 -13.23 18.64
CA GLN A 129 11.70 -12.44 18.29
C GLN A 129 11.51 -11.69 16.97
N LEU A 130 10.97 -12.35 15.93
CA LEU A 130 10.72 -11.70 14.65
C LEU A 130 9.63 -10.63 14.77
N MET A 131 8.55 -10.88 15.52
CA MET A 131 7.51 -9.87 15.80
C MET A 131 8.11 -8.64 16.49
N ALA A 132 9.02 -8.84 17.44
CA ALA A 132 9.72 -7.73 18.10
C ALA A 132 10.59 -6.93 17.12
N GLN A 133 11.27 -7.57 16.17
CA GLN A 133 12.04 -6.90 15.13
C GLN A 133 11.13 -6.09 14.19
N ILE A 134 10.00 -6.65 13.78
CA ILE A 134 9.00 -5.96 12.95
C ILE A 134 8.52 -4.68 13.65
N ILE A 135 8.17 -4.76 14.94
CA ILE A 135 7.78 -3.58 15.74
C ILE A 135 8.93 -2.58 15.82
N TRP A 136 10.16 -3.05 16.05
CA TRP A 136 11.33 -2.19 16.13
C TRP A 136 11.56 -1.40 14.84
N TYR A 137 11.50 -2.05 13.66
CA TYR A 137 11.65 -1.39 12.37
C TYR A 137 10.49 -0.46 12.03
N PHE A 138 9.27 -0.78 12.47
CA PHE A 138 8.14 0.16 12.39
C PHE A 138 8.42 1.43 13.21
N ILE A 139 8.88 1.29 14.45
CA ILE A 139 9.24 2.43 15.32
C ILE A 139 10.45 3.19 14.77
N GLU A 140 11.42 2.51 14.19
CA GLU A 140 12.53 3.14 13.48
C GLU A 140 12.00 4.03 12.34
N GLY A 141 11.14 3.47 11.48
CA GLY A 141 10.50 4.21 10.41
C GLY A 141 9.71 5.43 10.91
N LEU A 142 8.99 5.29 12.03
CA LEU A 142 8.27 6.38 12.71
C LEU A 142 9.20 7.54 13.09
N ASN A 143 10.41 7.25 13.57
CA ASN A 143 11.40 8.27 13.92
C ASN A 143 12.00 8.99 12.69
N TYR A 144 11.95 8.35 11.52
CA TYR A 144 12.40 8.92 10.24
C TYR A 144 11.28 9.53 9.40
N ARG A 145 10.10 9.80 9.98
CA ARG A 145 9.01 10.50 9.28
C ARG A 145 9.46 11.90 8.86
N LEU A 146 9.15 12.24 7.62
CA LEU A 146 9.43 13.55 7.04
C LEU A 146 8.15 14.10 6.41
N LEU A 147 7.83 15.34 6.75
CA LEU A 147 6.64 16.04 6.24
C LEU A 147 6.88 16.54 4.82
N GLU A 148 6.33 15.76 3.89
CA GLU A 148 6.46 16.00 2.47
C GLU A 148 5.13 16.50 1.90
N ARG A 149 5.14 17.76 1.44
CA ARG A 149 3.99 18.39 0.77
C ARG A 149 4.41 18.77 -0.64
N PRO A 150 4.23 17.88 -1.63
CA PRO A 150 4.56 18.18 -3.01
C PRO A 150 3.76 19.40 -3.49
N SER A 151 4.47 20.38 -4.04
CA SER A 151 3.89 21.58 -4.63
C SER A 151 4.88 22.15 -5.64
N SER A 152 4.37 22.77 -6.71
CA SER A 152 5.23 23.49 -7.66
C SER A 152 5.93 24.71 -7.07
N GLU A 153 5.43 25.23 -5.95
CA GLU A 153 6.02 26.36 -5.24
C GLU A 153 7.10 25.92 -4.22
N ASN A 154 7.18 24.62 -3.93
CA ASN A 154 8.12 24.09 -2.97
C ASN A 154 9.47 23.79 -3.65
N PRO A 155 10.58 24.45 -3.26
CA PRO A 155 11.89 24.25 -3.88
C PRO A 155 12.48 22.84 -3.64
N ASP A 156 11.97 22.10 -2.66
CA ASP A 156 12.39 20.73 -2.38
C ASP A 156 11.80 19.72 -3.38
N PHE A 157 10.97 20.18 -4.33
CA PHE A 157 10.32 19.33 -5.32
C PHE A 157 10.57 19.80 -6.75
N THR A 158 10.81 18.84 -7.65
CA THR A 158 10.75 19.08 -9.10
C THR A 158 9.42 18.58 -9.66
N LYS A 159 8.74 19.45 -10.41
CA LYS A 159 7.54 19.12 -11.17
C LYS A 159 7.92 18.63 -12.58
N TYR A 160 7.39 17.48 -12.96
CA TYR A 160 7.50 16.93 -14.31
C TYR A 160 6.11 16.89 -14.95
N THR A 161 6.01 17.31 -16.20
CA THR A 161 4.76 17.26 -16.96
C THR A 161 4.96 16.32 -18.13
N VAL A 162 4.24 15.21 -18.12
CA VAL A 162 4.35 14.11 -19.09
C VAL A 162 3.09 14.11 -19.95
N PRO A 163 3.16 14.59 -21.21
CA PRO A 163 2.06 14.44 -22.14
C PRO A 163 1.98 12.98 -22.60
N THR A 164 0.83 12.35 -22.33
CA THR A 164 0.48 11.05 -22.91
C THR A 164 -0.55 11.26 -24.03
N ASP A 165 -0.76 10.23 -24.85
CA ASP A 165 -1.71 10.27 -25.97
C ASP A 165 -3.14 10.63 -25.53
N THR A 166 -3.53 10.28 -24.30
CA THR A 166 -4.88 10.51 -23.77
C THR A 166 -4.95 11.64 -22.75
N GLU A 167 -3.92 11.82 -21.93
CA GLU A 167 -3.96 12.71 -20.76
C GLU A 167 -2.62 13.40 -20.47
N LEU A 168 -2.66 14.50 -19.73
CA LEU A 168 -1.47 15.20 -19.24
C LEU A 168 -1.21 14.78 -17.79
N LEU A 169 -0.17 13.97 -17.55
CA LEU A 169 0.20 13.54 -16.21
C LEU A 169 1.20 14.51 -15.58
N ILE A 170 0.95 14.90 -14.34
CA ILE A 170 1.84 15.78 -13.57
C ILE A 170 2.45 14.97 -12.44
N PHE A 171 3.77 14.84 -12.44
CA PHE A 171 4.55 14.16 -11.42
C PHE A 171 5.34 15.17 -10.58
N TYR A 172 5.60 14.81 -9.33
CA TYR A 172 6.50 15.51 -8.43
C TYR A 172 7.53 14.55 -7.88
N LYS A 173 8.80 14.97 -7.88
CA LYS A 173 9.91 14.26 -7.24
C LYS A 173 10.44 15.08 -6.07
N SER A 174 10.56 14.47 -4.89
CA SER A 174 11.22 15.07 -3.72
C SER A 174 12.73 14.95 -3.83
N HIS A 175 13.45 16.04 -3.59
CA HIS A 175 14.92 16.05 -3.48
C HIS A 175 15.43 15.60 -2.11
N LEU A 176 14.53 15.49 -1.12
CA LEU A 176 14.88 15.07 0.23
C LEU A 176 14.89 13.54 0.37
N THR A 177 13.94 12.88 -0.32
CA THR A 177 13.68 11.45 -0.15
C THR A 177 13.72 10.65 -1.45
N GLU A 178 13.88 11.33 -2.60
CA GLU A 178 13.80 10.74 -3.95
C GLU A 178 12.44 10.08 -4.26
N ARG A 179 11.42 10.37 -3.45
CA ARG A 179 10.07 9.84 -3.60
C ARG A 179 9.29 10.57 -4.68
N TRP A 180 8.29 9.86 -5.22
CA TRP A 180 7.45 10.35 -6.31
C TRP A 180 5.97 10.42 -5.93
N TRP A 181 5.29 11.39 -6.54
CA TRP A 181 3.84 11.58 -6.51
C TRP A 181 3.35 11.92 -7.91
N VAL A 182 2.09 11.58 -8.19
CA VAL A 182 1.39 11.94 -9.42
C VAL A 182 0.06 12.60 -9.07
N GLU A 183 -0.31 13.64 -9.79
CA GLU A 183 -1.61 14.29 -9.65
C GLU A 183 -2.71 13.41 -10.23
N VAL A 184 -3.77 13.21 -9.45
CA VAL A 184 -5.02 12.59 -9.90
C VAL A 184 -6.08 13.69 -9.94
N PRO A 185 -6.68 13.97 -11.12
CA PRO A 185 -7.75 14.94 -11.23
C PRO A 185 -8.94 14.54 -10.35
N SER A 186 -9.44 15.47 -9.54
CA SER A 186 -10.67 15.23 -8.78
C SER A 186 -11.86 15.25 -9.74
N ILE A 187 -12.59 14.13 -9.81
CA ILE A 187 -13.84 14.02 -10.59
C ILE A 187 -15.00 14.68 -9.82
N ILE A 188 -14.85 14.89 -8.52
CA ILE A 188 -15.90 15.42 -7.65
C ILE A 188 -15.70 16.93 -7.49
N SER A 189 -16.21 17.70 -8.45
CA SER A 189 -16.31 19.15 -8.35
C SER A 189 -17.36 19.55 -7.30
N SER A 190 -17.04 19.42 -6.02
CA SER A 190 -17.83 20.08 -4.98
C SER A 190 -17.51 21.57 -5.03
N HIS A 191 -18.49 22.41 -5.36
CA HIS A 191 -18.36 23.87 -5.51
C HIS A 191 -17.76 24.63 -4.29
N ASN A 192 -17.49 23.94 -3.19
CA ASN A 192 -17.01 24.50 -1.92
C ASN A 192 -15.62 23.98 -1.45
N LYS A 193 -14.89 23.18 -2.25
CA LYS A 193 -13.49 22.83 -1.94
C LYS A 193 -12.56 23.45 -2.98
N PRO A 194 -11.40 24.02 -2.57
CA PRO A 194 -10.41 24.47 -3.53
C PRO A 194 -10.01 23.29 -4.43
N ASN A 195 -10.00 23.51 -5.74
CA ASN A 195 -9.65 22.56 -6.81
C ASN A 195 -8.16 22.17 -6.76
N SER A 196 -7.68 21.67 -5.62
CA SER A 196 -6.34 21.12 -5.52
C SER A 196 -6.39 19.65 -5.94
N PRO A 197 -5.64 19.23 -6.98
CA PRO A 197 -5.61 17.84 -7.40
C PRO A 197 -5.08 16.96 -6.26
N ALA A 198 -5.60 15.74 -6.16
CA ALA A 198 -5.15 14.80 -5.16
C ALA A 198 -3.79 14.22 -5.58
N LEU A 199 -2.88 14.08 -4.62
CA LEU A 199 -1.54 13.55 -4.87
C LEU A 199 -1.47 12.08 -4.49
N LEU A 200 -1.21 11.22 -5.49
CA LEU A 200 -1.06 9.79 -5.32
C LEU A 200 0.44 9.44 -5.22
N PRO A 201 0.91 8.80 -4.14
CA PRO A 201 2.25 8.25 -4.09
C PRO A 201 2.50 7.25 -5.20
N CYS A 202 3.64 7.36 -5.88
CA CYS A 202 4.04 6.47 -6.95
C CYS A 202 5.56 6.20 -6.90
N THR A 203 6.03 5.39 -7.84
CA THR A 203 7.44 5.05 -8.03
C THR A 203 8.05 5.84 -9.18
N GLU A 204 9.38 5.92 -9.24
CA GLU A 204 10.08 6.44 -10.41
C GLU A 204 9.75 5.63 -11.68
N LYS A 205 9.55 4.32 -11.53
CA LYS A 205 9.14 3.45 -12.64
C LYS A 205 7.80 3.88 -13.23
N ASP A 206 6.82 4.26 -12.41
CA ASP A 206 5.53 4.76 -12.89
C ASP A 206 5.70 6.03 -13.75
N TYR A 207 6.66 6.88 -13.42
CA TYR A 207 7.00 8.06 -14.22
C TYR A 207 7.65 7.66 -15.56
N LEU A 208 8.61 6.73 -15.55
CA LEU A 208 9.28 6.26 -16.76
C LEU A 208 8.29 5.55 -17.72
N ASP A 209 7.43 4.69 -17.18
CA ASP A 209 6.40 4.01 -17.95
C ASP A 209 5.45 5.03 -18.60
N ALA A 210 5.08 6.10 -17.88
CA ALA A 210 4.27 7.19 -18.44
C ALA A 210 5.00 7.96 -19.56
N CYS A 211 6.32 8.16 -19.47
CA CYS A 211 7.11 8.74 -20.55
C CYS A 211 7.09 7.87 -21.81
N ASP A 212 7.00 6.55 -21.64
CA ASP A 212 6.87 5.57 -22.72
C ASP A 212 5.41 5.33 -23.16
N GLN A 213 4.49 6.28 -22.90
CA GLN A 213 3.06 6.21 -23.25
C GLN A 213 2.26 5.11 -22.54
N HIS A 214 2.81 4.53 -21.47
CA HIS A 214 2.11 3.53 -20.65
C HIS A 214 1.59 4.18 -19.36
N ILE A 215 0.28 4.43 -19.29
CA ILE A 215 -0.33 5.01 -18.09
C ILE A 215 -0.29 4.00 -16.94
N PRO A 216 0.26 4.36 -15.76
CA PRO A 216 0.34 3.46 -14.61
C PRO A 216 -1.04 2.99 -14.14
N GLU A 217 -1.19 1.69 -13.94
CA GLU A 217 -2.47 1.08 -13.51
C GLU A 217 -2.96 1.65 -12.17
N ARG A 218 -2.02 1.93 -11.24
CA ARG A 218 -2.32 2.55 -9.94
C ARG A 218 -3.00 3.90 -10.09
N TRP A 219 -2.52 4.72 -11.03
CA TRP A 219 -3.11 6.03 -11.34
C TRP A 219 -4.52 5.85 -11.89
N PHE A 220 -4.72 4.92 -12.83
CA PHE A 220 -6.03 4.64 -13.41
C PHE A 220 -7.05 4.16 -12.36
N LYS A 221 -6.64 3.26 -11.46
CA LYS A 221 -7.47 2.81 -10.33
C LYS A 221 -7.86 3.96 -9.41
N ALA A 222 -6.91 4.83 -9.07
CA ALA A 222 -7.18 6.01 -8.24
C ALA A 222 -8.16 6.97 -8.92
N PHE A 223 -7.98 7.23 -10.23
CA PHE A 223 -8.90 8.04 -11.01
C PHE A 223 -10.32 7.46 -11.00
N LYS A 224 -10.49 6.16 -11.29
CA LYS A 224 -11.81 5.50 -11.30
C LYS A 224 -12.54 5.52 -9.95
N LYS A 225 -11.80 5.50 -8.84
CA LYS A 225 -12.37 5.63 -7.49
C LYS A 225 -12.83 7.05 -7.14
N GLY A 226 -12.47 8.05 -7.94
CA GLY A 226 -12.63 9.46 -7.57
C GLY A 226 -11.73 9.83 -6.40
N PHE A 227 -10.45 9.44 -6.46
CA PHE A 227 -9.46 9.77 -5.45
C PHE A 227 -9.40 11.29 -5.21
N ASN A 228 -9.54 11.69 -3.94
CA ASN A 228 -9.62 13.07 -3.48
C ASN A 228 -8.78 13.28 -2.22
#